data_AF-A0A2R6A9Q1-F1
#
_entry.id   AF-A0A2R6A9Q1-F1
#
_cell.length_a   1.000
_cell.length_b   1.000
_cell.length_c   1.000
_cell.angle_alpha   90.00
_cell.angle_beta   90.00
_cell.angle_gamma   90.00
#
_symmetry.space_group_name_H-M   'P 1'
#
loop_
_entity.id
_entity.type
_entity.pdbx_description
1 polymer ?
#
loop_
_entity_poly.entity_id
_entity_poly.type
_entity_poly.pdbx_seq_one_letter_code
_entity_poly.pdbx_strand_id
1 'polypeptide(L)'
;MTDATEKAASTARIVVITEQAYDIIDEMARNPKKFEDSLTKLSRLVIKVINDIDSNLSKPGLKDEDKSRLERARRELLDWGEKVKELTTQLDNLQDDEKNKEIKRFAAFAISPDYLSFGVKEILNR
;
A
#
# COMPACT_ATOMS: atom_id res chain seq x y z
N MET A 1 -7.95 4.44 -17.75
CA MET A 1 -7.98 3.10 -17.17
C MET A 1 -6.65 2.91 -16.47
N THR A 2 -6.61 2.96 -15.14
CA THR A 2 -5.35 2.95 -14.37
C THR A 2 -4.78 1.52 -14.34
N ASP A 3 -3.49 1.41 -14.61
CA ASP A 3 -2.70 0.17 -14.61
C ASP A 3 -2.73 -0.52 -13.24
N ALA A 4 -2.76 -1.85 -13.19
CA ALA A 4 -2.78 -2.63 -11.95
C ALA A 4 -1.60 -2.29 -11.03
N THR A 5 -0.43 -2.01 -11.61
CA THR A 5 0.76 -1.55 -10.89
C THR A 5 0.48 -0.30 -10.06
N GLU A 6 -0.14 0.72 -10.67
CA GLU A 6 -0.40 1.99 -9.98
C GLU A 6 -1.50 1.86 -8.93
N LYS A 7 -2.54 1.06 -9.20
CA LYS A 7 -3.61 0.78 -8.25
C LYS A 7 -3.10 0.07 -7.00
N ALA A 8 -2.28 -0.97 -7.18
CA ALA A 8 -1.71 -1.69 -6.06
C ALA A 8 -0.72 -0.81 -5.30
N ALA A 9 0.12 -0.05 -6.02
CA ALA A 9 1.10 0.85 -5.41
C ALA A 9 0.43 1.99 -4.61
N SER A 10 -0.72 2.50 -5.05
CA SER A 10 -1.45 3.54 -4.30
C SER A 10 -1.98 3.03 -2.95
N THR A 11 -2.47 1.78 -2.88
CA THR A 11 -2.82 1.15 -1.60
C THR A 11 -1.58 0.88 -0.75
N ALA A 12 -0.54 0.31 -1.35
CA ALA A 12 0.70 0.00 -0.64
C ALA A 12 1.33 1.26 -0.03
N ARG A 13 1.24 2.41 -0.70
CA ARG A 13 1.73 3.71 -0.22
C ARG A 13 1.17 4.11 1.14
N ILE A 14 -0.12 3.88 1.37
CA ILE A 14 -0.75 4.17 2.68
C ILE A 14 0.01 3.44 3.78
N VAL A 15 0.32 2.16 3.54
CA VAL A 15 1.05 1.31 4.48
C VAL A 15 2.51 1.74 4.61
N VAL A 16 3.19 1.96 3.49
CA VAL A 16 4.61 2.33 3.46
C VAL A 16 4.86 3.62 4.23
N ILE A 17 4.02 4.64 4.03
CA ILE A 17 4.18 5.93 4.71
C ILE A 17 3.84 5.81 6.20
N THR A 18 2.75 5.11 6.53
CA THR A 18 2.27 4.92 7.91
C THR A 18 3.27 4.11 8.75
N GLU A 19 3.69 2.96 8.24
CA GLU A 19 4.55 1.99 8.92
C GLU A 19 6.04 2.22 8.67
N GLN A 20 6.39 3.21 7.84
CA GLN A 20 7.77 3.48 7.42
C GLN A 20 8.47 2.26 6.77
N ALA A 21 7.71 1.44 6.05
CA ALA A 21 8.15 0.18 5.44
C ALA A 21 9.00 0.37 4.16
N TYR A 22 9.89 1.36 4.15
CA TYR A 22 10.75 1.70 3.01
C TYR A 22 11.77 0.60 2.72
N ASP A 23 12.19 -0.14 3.74
CA ASP A 23 13.10 -1.28 3.64
C ASP A 23 12.50 -2.41 2.79
N ILE A 24 11.21 -2.72 2.98
CA ILE A 24 10.49 -3.73 2.18
C ILE A 24 10.44 -3.30 0.70
N ILE A 25 10.17 -2.02 0.43
CA ILE A 25 10.08 -1.51 -0.94
C ILE A 25 11.46 -1.43 -1.61
N ASP A 26 12.49 -1.02 -0.87
CA ASP A 26 13.88 -1.01 -1.36
C ASP A 26 14.38 -2.43 -1.65
N GLU A 27 14.07 -3.40 -0.78
CA GLU A 27 14.36 -4.82 -1.02
C GLU A 27 13.66 -5.31 -2.30
N MET A 28 12.38 -4.99 -2.49
CA MET A 28 11.62 -5.35 -3.69
C MET A 28 12.24 -4.76 -4.96
N ALA A 29 12.68 -3.50 -4.93
CA ALA A 29 13.29 -2.83 -6.07
C ALA A 29 14.68 -3.39 -6.42
N ARG A 30 15.48 -3.75 -5.39
CA ARG A 30 16.81 -4.34 -5.56
C ARG A 30 16.75 -5.80 -5.99
N ASN A 31 15.75 -6.55 -5.51
CA ASN A 31 15.58 -7.97 -5.79
C ASN A 31 14.18 -8.28 -6.35
N PRO A 32 13.83 -7.83 -7.57
CA PRO A 32 12.50 -8.05 -8.15
C PRO A 32 12.10 -9.53 -8.24
N LYS A 33 13.07 -10.46 -8.36
CA LYS A 33 12.81 -11.91 -8.37
C LYS A 33 12.15 -12.44 -7.09
N LYS A 34 12.20 -11.68 -5.98
CA LYS A 34 11.58 -12.01 -4.69
C LYS A 34 10.44 -11.06 -4.33
N PHE A 35 9.78 -10.46 -5.32
CA PHE A 35 8.72 -9.49 -5.07
C PHE A 35 7.55 -10.08 -4.27
N GLU A 36 7.24 -11.38 -4.45
CA GLU A 36 6.18 -12.09 -3.72
C GLU A 36 6.42 -12.10 -2.20
N ASP A 37 7.67 -12.29 -1.77
CA ASP A 37 8.04 -12.20 -0.35
C ASP A 37 7.75 -10.79 0.19
N SER A 38 8.08 -9.77 -0.60
CA SER A 38 7.86 -8.38 -0.24
C SER A 38 6.37 -8.02 -0.21
N LEU A 39 5.57 -8.52 -1.15
CA LEU A 39 4.10 -8.39 -1.14
C LEU A 39 3.47 -9.09 0.07
N THR A 40 4.02 -10.23 0.48
CA THR A 40 3.57 -10.95 1.69
C THR A 40 3.86 -10.14 2.94
N LYS A 41 5.05 -9.54 3.05
CA LYS A 41 5.40 -8.63 4.16
C LYS A 41 4.47 -7.41 4.18
N LEU A 42 4.21 -6.78 3.03
CA LEU A 42 3.25 -5.67 2.91
C LEU A 42 1.85 -6.08 3.33
N SER A 43 1.37 -7.26 2.94
CA SER A 43 0.04 -7.75 3.28
C SER A 43 -0.18 -7.87 4.79
N ARG A 44 0.85 -8.26 5.54
CA ARG A 44 0.79 -8.28 7.02
C ARG A 44 0.65 -6.88 7.59
N LEU A 45 1.38 -5.91 7.04
CA LEU A 45 1.30 -4.52 7.45
C LEU A 45 -0.04 -3.87 7.05
N VAL A 46 -0.62 -4.25 5.90
CA VAL A 46 -1.98 -3.83 5.52
C VAL A 46 -2.98 -4.21 6.61
N ILE A 47 -2.95 -5.46 7.09
CA ILE A 47 -3.85 -5.92 8.16
C ILE A 47 -3.62 -5.11 9.45
N LYS A 48 -2.37 -4.87 9.82
CA LYS A 48 -2.03 -4.04 10.98
C LYS A 48 -2.64 -2.64 10.85
N VAL A 49 -2.40 -1.95 9.73
CA VAL A 49 -2.90 -0.58 9.49
C VAL A 49 -4.43 -0.56 9.47
N ILE A 50 -5.11 -1.57 8.91
CA ILE A 50 -6.57 -1.68 8.99
C ILE A 50 -7.04 -1.74 10.45
N ASN A 51 -6.39 -2.56 11.28
CA ASN A 51 -6.76 -2.66 12.70
C ASN A 51 -6.51 -1.36 13.47
N ASP A 52 -5.42 -0.65 13.16
CA ASP A 52 -5.11 0.66 13.76
C ASP A 52 -6.13 1.73 13.34
N ILE A 53 -6.57 1.71 12.07
CA ILE A 53 -7.65 2.54 11.56
C ILE A 53 -8.97 2.23 12.28
N ASP A 54 -9.36 0.96 12.38
CA ASP A 54 -10.61 0.54 13.02
C ASP A 54 -10.63 0.91 14.51
N SER A 55 -9.47 0.79 15.18
CA SER A 55 -9.29 1.22 16.55
C SER A 55 -9.48 2.73 16.71
N ASN A 56 -8.99 3.55 15.77
CA ASN A 56 -9.18 5.01 15.84
C ASN A 56 -10.59 5.45 15.45
N LEU A 57 -11.23 4.79 14.48
CA LEU A 57 -12.61 5.07 14.07
C LEU A 57 -13.63 4.80 15.18
N SER A 58 -13.31 3.89 16.11
CA SER A 58 -14.16 3.60 17.27
C SER A 58 -13.96 4.56 18.46
N LYS A 59 -12.92 5.42 18.45
CA LYS A 59 -12.69 6.40 19.51
C LYS A 59 -13.70 7.55 19.44
N PRO A 60 -14.28 7.96 20.57
CA PRO A 60 -15.09 9.18 20.62
C PRO A 60 -14.23 10.42 20.41
N GLY A 61 -14.80 11.47 19.81
CA GLY A 61 -14.14 12.77 19.65
C GLY A 61 -13.23 12.91 18.42
N LEU A 62 -13.22 11.91 17.52
CA LEU A 62 -12.55 12.04 16.23
C LEU A 62 -13.28 13.08 15.37
N LYS A 63 -12.54 14.04 14.79
CA LYS A 63 -13.09 15.05 13.88
C LYS A 63 -13.66 14.39 12.64
N ASP A 64 -14.76 14.93 12.10
CA ASP A 64 -15.41 14.37 10.90
C ASP A 64 -14.46 14.26 9.70
N GLU A 65 -13.56 15.23 9.53
CA GLU A 65 -12.55 15.21 8.47
C GLU A 65 -11.54 14.06 8.64
N ASP A 66 -11.08 13.83 9.86
CA ASP A 66 -10.16 12.72 10.18
C ASP A 66 -10.86 11.38 10.00
N LYS A 67 -12.12 11.29 10.43
CA LYS A 67 -12.98 10.11 10.22
C LYS A 67 -13.13 9.80 8.72
N SER A 68 -13.42 10.80 7.90
CA SER A 68 -13.56 10.64 6.45
C SER A 68 -12.27 10.16 5.78
N ARG A 69 -11.10 10.70 6.21
CA ARG A 69 -9.79 10.25 5.73
C ARG A 69 -9.52 8.79 6.09
N LEU A 70 -9.74 8.42 7.35
CA LEU A 70 -9.54 7.05 7.84
C LEU A 70 -10.48 6.06 7.14
N GLU A 71 -11.76 6.40 6.97
CA GLU A 71 -12.72 5.54 6.24
C GLU A 71 -12.32 5.36 4.77
N ARG A 72 -11.81 6.42 4.12
CA ARG A 72 -11.28 6.32 2.76
C ARG A 72 -10.10 5.38 2.69
N ALA A 73 -9.12 5.54 3.57
CA ALA A 73 -7.94 4.67 3.62
C ALA A 73 -8.31 3.21 3.91
N ARG A 74 -9.24 2.99 4.84
CA ARG A 74 -9.77 1.66 5.16
C ARG A 74 -10.33 0.95 3.92
N ARG A 75 -11.15 1.63 3.12
CA ARG A 75 -11.70 1.06 1.88
C ARG A 75 -10.59 0.68 0.90
N GLU A 76 -9.63 1.56 0.66
CA GLU A 76 -8.50 1.30 -0.24
C GLU A 76 -7.62 0.12 0.22
N LEU A 77 -7.49 -0.07 1.54
CA LEU A 77 -6.73 -1.18 2.14
C LEU A 77 -7.50 -2.50 2.13
N LEU A 78 -8.82 -2.47 2.29
CA LEU A 78 -9.66 -3.67 2.18
C LEU A 78 -9.63 -4.27 0.77
N ASP A 79 -9.46 -3.43 -0.25
CA ASP A 79 -9.31 -3.85 -1.65
C ASP A 79 -7.90 -4.40 -1.98
N TRP A 80 -6.97 -4.42 -1.01
CA TRP A 80 -5.58 -4.84 -1.22
C TRP A 80 -5.47 -6.24 -1.86
N GLY A 81 -6.26 -7.21 -1.40
CA GLY A 81 -6.20 -8.58 -1.91
C GLY A 81 -6.50 -8.67 -3.41
N GLU A 82 -7.52 -7.96 -3.89
CA GLU A 82 -7.85 -7.95 -5.31
C GLU A 82 -6.79 -7.19 -6.12
N LYS A 83 -6.28 -6.06 -5.59
CA LYS A 83 -5.21 -5.29 -6.24
C LYS A 83 -3.91 -6.10 -6.39
N VAL A 84 -3.55 -6.89 -5.38
CA VAL A 84 -2.40 -7.80 -5.45
C VAL A 84 -2.62 -8.86 -6.51
N LYS A 85 -3.80 -9.47 -6.57
CA LYS A 85 -4.16 -10.47 -7.56
C LYS A 85 -4.13 -9.91 -8.99
N GLU A 86 -4.67 -8.70 -9.20
CA GLU A 86 -4.58 -8.00 -10.50
C GLU A 86 -3.10 -7.76 -10.88
N LEU A 87 -2.29 -7.27 -9.94
CA LEU A 87 -0.86 -7.03 -10.14
C LEU A 87 -0.11 -8.33 -10.49
N THR A 88 -0.27 -9.40 -9.71
CA THR A 88 0.45 -10.66 -9.97
C THR A 88 0.04 -11.27 -11.30
N THR A 89 -1.26 -11.23 -11.63
CA THR A 89 -1.76 -11.67 -12.94
C THR A 89 -1.13 -10.88 -14.07
N GLN A 90 -1.02 -9.55 -13.93
CA GLN A 90 -0.34 -8.72 -14.92
C GLN A 90 1.14 -9.11 -15.04
N LEU A 91 1.85 -9.26 -13.93
CA LEU A 91 3.28 -9.58 -13.90
C LEU A 91 3.59 -10.97 -14.47
N ASP A 92 2.70 -11.94 -14.33
CA ASP A 92 2.87 -13.30 -14.86
C ASP A 92 2.72 -13.40 -16.38
N ASN A 93 2.11 -12.39 -17.01
CA ASN A 93 1.98 -12.30 -18.47
C ASN A 93 3.15 -11.52 -19.12
N LEU A 94 4.11 -11.03 -18.34
CA LEU A 94 5.25 -10.26 -18.83
C LEU A 94 6.50 -11.13 -18.99
N GLN A 95 7.38 -10.74 -19.91
CA GLN A 95 8.73 -11.29 -19.97
C GLN A 95 9.56 -10.80 -18.76
N ASP A 96 10.60 -11.54 -18.37
CA ASP A 96 11.40 -11.25 -17.18
C ASP A 96 11.89 -9.80 -17.08
N ASP A 97 12.38 -9.23 -18.19
CA ASP A 97 12.88 -7.84 -18.21
C ASP A 97 11.77 -6.81 -18.02
N GLU A 98 10.58 -7.06 -18.55
CA GLU A 98 9.40 -6.20 -18.40
C GLU A 98 8.80 -6.34 -17.00
N LYS A 99 8.70 -7.57 -16.49
CA LYS A 99 8.30 -7.88 -15.12
C LYS A 99 9.19 -7.15 -14.11
N ASN A 100 10.51 -7.16 -14.32
CA ASN A 100 11.46 -6.44 -13.46
C ASN A 100 11.26 -4.92 -13.50
N LYS A 101 10.96 -4.35 -14.67
CA LYS A 101 10.66 -2.91 -14.80
C LYS A 101 9.35 -2.55 -14.09
N GLU A 102 8.32 -3.37 -14.22
CA GLU A 102 7.03 -3.15 -13.56
C GLU A 102 7.12 -3.26 -12.04
N ILE A 103 7.90 -4.21 -11.50
CA ILE A 103 8.12 -4.32 -10.06
C ILE A 103 8.86 -3.08 -9.52
N LYS A 104 9.87 -2.58 -10.24
CA LYS A 104 10.56 -1.33 -9.87
C LYS A 104 9.65 -0.11 -9.96
N ARG A 105 8.76 -0.09 -10.96
CA ARG A 105 7.74 0.94 -11.11
C ARG A 105 6.74 0.92 -9.95
N PHE A 106 6.24 -0.26 -9.57
CA PHE A 106 5.43 -0.45 -8.36
C PHE A 106 6.15 0.15 -7.14
N ALA A 107 7.42 -0.21 -6.93
CA ALA A 107 8.21 0.26 -5.80
C ALA A 107 8.32 1.79 -5.77
N ALA A 108 8.61 2.42 -6.92
CA ALA A 108 8.70 3.89 -7.03
C ALA A 108 7.35 4.58 -6.71
N PHE A 109 6.24 4.03 -7.18
CA PHE A 109 4.91 4.58 -6.86
C PHE A 109 4.53 4.36 -5.39
N ALA A 110 4.91 3.22 -4.80
CA ALA A 110 4.58 2.88 -3.41
C ALA A 110 5.29 3.78 -2.39
N ILE A 111 6.45 4.35 -2.73
CA ILE A 111 7.15 5.33 -1.86
C ILE A 111 6.79 6.78 -2.16
N SER A 112 6.07 7.05 -3.26
CA SER A 112 5.79 8.41 -3.68
C SER A 112 4.93 9.14 -2.63
N PRO A 113 5.22 10.39 -2.29
CA PRO A 113 4.43 11.16 -1.33
C PRO A 113 3.02 11.43 -1.86
N ASP A 114 2.00 11.30 -1.00
CA ASP A 114 0.65 11.75 -1.32
C ASP A 114 -0.12 12.23 -0.08
N TYR A 115 -1.12 13.07 -0.32
CA TYR A 115 -1.87 13.75 0.74
C TYR A 115 -2.66 12.78 1.63
N LEU A 116 -3.21 11.69 1.07
CA LEU A 116 -3.99 10.74 1.85
C LEU A 116 -3.10 9.99 2.85
N SER A 117 -1.98 9.43 2.39
CA SER A 117 -1.12 8.61 3.24
C SER A 117 -0.47 9.42 4.37
N PHE A 118 -0.06 10.68 4.11
CA PHE A 118 0.41 11.56 5.17
C PHE A 118 -0.68 11.91 6.18
N GLY A 119 -1.88 12.24 5.71
CA GLY A 119 -3.00 12.52 6.59
C GLY A 119 -3.36 11.34 7.48
N VAL A 120 -3.38 10.11 6.93
CA VAL A 120 -3.60 8.88 7.71
C VAL A 120 -2.52 8.71 8.77
N LYS A 121 -1.24 8.84 8.39
CA LYS A 121 -0.12 8.74 9.34
C LYS A 121 -0.23 9.75 10.48
N GLU A 122 -0.52 11.00 10.16
CA GLU A 122 -0.68 12.05 11.16
C GLU A 122 -1.82 11.74 12.14
N ILE A 123 -2.93 11.20 11.65
CA ILE A 123 -4.08 10.84 12.50
C ILE A 123 -3.72 9.67 13.42
N LEU A 124 -3.08 8.62 12.87
CA LEU A 124 -2.75 7.41 13.64
C LEU A 124 -1.66 7.64 14.70
N ASN A 125 -0.86 8.68 14.58
CA ASN A 125 0.21 9.04 15.53
C ASN A 125 -0.21 10.07 16.60
N ARG A 126 -1.48 10.49 16.64
CA ARG A 126 -2.03 11.38 17.68
C ARG A 126 -2.47 10.59 18.91
#